data_AF-A0A264VUM6-F1
#
_entry.id   AF-A0A264VUM6-F1
#
_cell.length_a   1.000
_cell.length_b   1.000
_cell.length_c   1.000
_cell.angle_alpha   90.00
_cell.angle_beta   90.00
_cell.angle_gamma   90.00
#
_symmetry.space_group_name_H-M   'P 1'
#
loop_
_entity.id
_entity.type
_entity.pdbx_description
1 polymer ?
#
loop_
_entity_poly.entity_id
_entity_poly.type
_entity_poly.pdbx_seq_one_letter_code
_entity_poly.pdbx_strand_id
1 'polypeptide(L)'
;MSNNYDVYLNDLDKKLDFKFNKLLNSGERELIYYIHFLQKDRRWCRYISNVNYNDIKDIKKQIKNAIIKFEYQNGNVDSFINRMLDNYHENIIQENKFEWFKNDERACFLVFLVLLINETEYDDLPIIEKNNFLNLSSGSLYYSIIAWFDKFTEQRHQRSGRRENEKKLKHCYEICMGLEKNSVSSWIMGMNDFGEINYCYNYLQRLGMNTLAVAVSNERAEFIFCLSDKYNISRKAILIAFFDYLYLSPNAGVFAAENLKMKMASALSSWKNRKNKEGYVDVHFDIKKENIPKLDELKKRFNVMSKKDVVNALIEYMYDKKE
;
A
#
# COMPACT_ATOMS: atom_id res chain seq x y z
N MET A 1 -8.16 -43.76 -44.69
CA MET A 1 -7.71 -43.51 -43.31
C MET A 1 -7.69 -42.00 -42.93
N SER A 2 -8.26 -41.07 -43.72
CA SER A 2 -8.26 -39.63 -43.39
C SER A 2 -9.44 -39.14 -42.53
N ASN A 3 -10.50 -39.94 -42.34
CA ASN A 3 -11.69 -39.50 -41.58
C ASN A 3 -11.51 -39.48 -40.04
N ASN A 4 -10.47 -40.12 -39.49
CA ASN A 4 -10.25 -40.15 -38.04
C ASN A 4 -9.45 -38.94 -37.54
N TYR A 5 -8.65 -38.30 -38.39
CA TYR A 5 -7.86 -37.12 -38.01
C TYR A 5 -8.73 -35.87 -37.89
N ASP A 6 -9.65 -35.65 -38.85
CA ASP A 6 -10.56 -34.50 -38.86
C ASP A 6 -11.60 -34.55 -37.72
N VAL A 7 -11.99 -35.75 -37.29
CA VAL A 7 -12.86 -35.93 -36.11
C VAL A 7 -12.09 -35.66 -34.82
N TYR A 8 -10.82 -36.09 -34.73
CA TYR A 8 -9.98 -35.84 -33.55
C TYR A 8 -9.64 -34.36 -33.37
N LEU A 9 -9.36 -33.64 -34.45
CA LEU A 9 -9.12 -32.20 -34.46
C LEU A 9 -10.38 -31.42 -34.03
N ASN A 10 -11.55 -31.78 -34.57
CA ASN A 10 -12.83 -31.18 -34.18
C ASN A 10 -13.19 -31.43 -32.70
N ASP A 11 -12.86 -32.60 -32.15
CA ASP A 11 -13.10 -32.90 -30.73
C ASP A 11 -12.09 -32.22 -29.80
N LEU A 12 -10.86 -31.99 -30.26
CA LEU A 12 -9.86 -31.21 -29.53
C LEU A 12 -10.29 -29.74 -29.44
N ASP A 13 -10.69 -29.14 -30.56
CA ASP A 13 -11.16 -27.75 -30.64
C ASP A 13 -12.42 -27.54 -29.77
N LYS A 14 -13.38 -28.46 -29.82
CA LYS A 14 -14.58 -28.42 -28.95
C LYS A 14 -14.26 -28.56 -27.46
N LYS A 15 -13.29 -29.41 -27.09
CA LYS A 15 -12.85 -29.56 -25.68
C LYS A 15 -12.14 -28.31 -25.19
N LEU A 16 -11.33 -27.69 -26.05
CA LEU A 16 -10.61 -26.46 -25.75
C LEU A 16 -11.61 -25.31 -25.58
N ASP A 17 -12.57 -25.17 -26.50
CA ASP A 17 -13.69 -24.22 -26.39
C ASP A 17 -14.52 -24.43 -25.13
N PHE A 18 -14.81 -25.68 -24.76
CA PHE A 18 -15.55 -25.99 -23.54
C PHE A 18 -14.80 -25.58 -22.27
N LYS A 19 -13.51 -25.93 -22.15
CA LYS A 19 -12.68 -25.54 -20.99
C LYS A 19 -12.47 -24.04 -20.91
N PHE A 20 -12.28 -23.41 -22.06
CA PHE A 20 -12.13 -21.99 -22.19
C PHE A 20 -13.41 -21.25 -21.74
N ASN A 21 -14.58 -21.74 -22.17
CA ASN A 21 -15.87 -21.22 -21.70
C ASN A 21 -16.10 -21.49 -20.21
N LYS A 22 -15.68 -22.65 -19.69
CA LYS A 22 -15.75 -22.95 -18.25
C LYS A 22 -14.92 -21.95 -17.44
N LEU A 23 -13.67 -21.71 -17.85
CA LEU A 23 -12.75 -20.77 -17.21
C LEU A 23 -13.31 -19.34 -17.19
N LEU A 24 -13.86 -18.87 -18.32
CA LEU A 24 -14.44 -17.52 -18.39
C LEU A 24 -15.79 -17.38 -17.68
N ASN A 25 -16.44 -18.49 -17.30
CA ASN A 25 -17.67 -18.50 -16.52
C ASN A 25 -17.46 -18.79 -15.03
N SER A 26 -16.20 -18.82 -14.58
CA SER A 26 -15.84 -18.91 -13.16
C SER A 26 -16.30 -17.68 -12.36
N GLY A 27 -16.29 -17.83 -11.03
CA GLY A 27 -16.60 -16.74 -10.10
C GLY A 27 -15.58 -15.61 -10.14
N GLU A 28 -15.95 -14.44 -9.62
CA GLU A 28 -15.13 -13.23 -9.62
C GLU A 28 -13.71 -13.45 -9.05
N ARG A 29 -13.61 -14.04 -7.85
CA ARG A 29 -12.33 -14.36 -7.21
C ARG A 29 -11.38 -15.18 -8.08
N GLU A 30 -11.94 -16.15 -8.79
CA GLU A 30 -11.20 -17.09 -9.61
C GLU A 30 -10.71 -16.42 -10.90
N LEU A 31 -11.54 -15.58 -11.52
CA LEU A 31 -11.13 -14.73 -12.65
C LEU A 31 -10.00 -13.77 -12.25
N ILE A 32 -10.07 -13.18 -11.06
CA ILE A 32 -9.03 -12.31 -10.51
C ILE A 32 -7.73 -13.10 -10.28
N TYR A 33 -7.82 -14.32 -9.74
CA TYR A 33 -6.66 -15.19 -9.60
C TYR A 33 -6.00 -15.47 -10.96
N TYR A 34 -6.77 -15.75 -12.01
CA TYR A 34 -6.21 -16.01 -13.34
C TYR A 34 -5.42 -14.82 -13.89
N ILE A 35 -5.90 -13.60 -13.67
CA ILE A 35 -5.14 -12.39 -13.98
C ILE A 35 -3.80 -12.38 -13.21
N HIS A 36 -3.84 -12.65 -11.91
CA HIS A 36 -2.63 -12.68 -11.08
C HIS A 36 -1.63 -13.72 -11.54
N PHE A 37 -2.11 -14.93 -11.85
CA PHE A 37 -1.32 -16.02 -12.37
C PHE A 37 -0.61 -15.64 -13.67
N LEU A 38 -1.37 -15.08 -14.61
CA LEU A 38 -0.82 -14.64 -15.91
C LEU A 38 0.16 -13.47 -15.78
N GLN A 39 -0.03 -12.58 -14.80
CA GLN A 39 0.89 -11.47 -14.53
C GLN A 39 2.24 -11.92 -13.95
N LYS A 40 2.35 -13.12 -13.37
CA LYS A 40 3.64 -13.65 -12.88
C LYS A 40 4.62 -14.01 -13.99
N ASP A 41 4.12 -14.57 -15.08
CA ASP A 41 4.99 -15.01 -16.16
C ASP A 41 5.40 -13.78 -16.98
N ARG A 42 6.73 -13.53 -17.04
CA ARG A 42 7.31 -12.41 -17.80
C ARG A 42 6.86 -12.39 -19.28
N ARG A 43 6.51 -13.54 -19.86
CA ARG A 43 6.04 -13.63 -21.25
C ARG A 43 4.60 -13.15 -21.41
N TRP A 44 3.77 -13.33 -20.37
CA TRP A 44 2.32 -13.08 -20.43
C TRP A 44 1.92 -11.76 -19.77
N CYS A 45 2.70 -11.28 -18.81
CA CYS A 45 2.43 -10.02 -18.12
C CYS A 45 2.32 -8.83 -19.08
N ARG A 46 3.04 -8.84 -20.23
CA ARG A 46 2.91 -7.81 -21.28
C ARG A 46 1.55 -7.75 -21.96
N TYR A 47 0.75 -8.81 -21.86
CA TYR A 47 -0.60 -8.88 -22.45
C TYR A 47 -1.70 -8.55 -21.45
N ILE A 48 -1.34 -8.33 -20.18
CA ILE A 48 -2.24 -8.00 -19.10
C ILE A 48 -1.75 -6.73 -18.44
N SER A 49 -2.38 -5.62 -18.76
CA SER A 49 -2.02 -4.30 -18.26
C SER A 49 -3.27 -3.55 -17.84
N ASN A 50 -3.10 -2.61 -16.90
CA ASN A 50 -4.13 -1.67 -16.46
C ASN A 50 -5.46 -2.35 -16.09
N VAL A 51 -5.39 -3.51 -15.42
CA VAL A 51 -6.59 -4.27 -15.03
C VAL A 51 -7.34 -3.48 -13.96
N ASN A 52 -8.59 -3.10 -14.27
CA ASN A 52 -9.55 -2.61 -13.30
C ASN A 52 -10.32 -3.80 -12.72
N TYR A 53 -10.17 -4.09 -11.44
CA TYR A 53 -10.82 -5.27 -10.84
C TYR A 53 -12.35 -5.17 -10.79
N ASN A 54 -12.89 -3.94 -10.94
CA ASN A 54 -14.33 -3.72 -10.98
C ASN A 54 -14.95 -4.01 -12.37
N ASP A 55 -14.13 -4.21 -13.42
CA ASP A 55 -14.60 -4.53 -14.76
C ASP A 55 -14.39 -6.02 -15.11
N ILE A 56 -15.32 -6.86 -14.65
CA ILE A 56 -15.30 -8.30 -14.90
C ILE A 56 -15.34 -8.64 -16.39
N LYS A 57 -15.98 -7.80 -17.22
CA LYS A 57 -16.03 -8.04 -18.67
C LYS A 57 -14.65 -7.85 -19.29
N ASP A 58 -13.95 -6.79 -18.90
CA ASP A 58 -12.59 -6.56 -19.35
C ASP A 58 -11.63 -7.64 -18.84
N ILE A 59 -11.75 -8.07 -17.57
CA ILE A 59 -10.96 -9.19 -17.03
C ILE A 59 -11.11 -10.44 -17.90
N LYS A 60 -12.34 -10.86 -18.22
CA LYS A 60 -12.59 -12.01 -19.10
C LYS A 60 -11.94 -11.82 -20.47
N LYS A 61 -12.04 -10.62 -21.04
CA LYS A 61 -11.42 -10.28 -22.33
C LYS A 61 -9.88 -10.37 -22.27
N GLN A 62 -9.26 -9.89 -21.19
CA GLN A 62 -7.81 -9.93 -21.01
C GLN A 62 -7.31 -11.37 -20.84
N ILE A 63 -7.98 -12.19 -20.02
CA ILE A 63 -7.68 -13.62 -19.89
C ILE A 63 -7.78 -14.32 -21.24
N LYS A 64 -8.88 -14.07 -21.97
CA LYS A 64 -9.10 -14.62 -23.31
C LYS A 64 -7.95 -14.30 -24.26
N ASN A 65 -7.58 -13.03 -24.34
CA ASN A 65 -6.53 -12.57 -25.23
C ASN A 65 -5.16 -13.14 -24.85
N ALA A 66 -4.88 -13.31 -23.55
CA ALA A 66 -3.63 -13.88 -23.08
C ALA A 66 -3.50 -15.36 -23.45
N ILE A 67 -4.56 -16.15 -23.27
CA ILE A 67 -4.59 -17.59 -23.60
C ILE A 67 -4.52 -17.82 -25.11
N ILE A 68 -5.27 -17.06 -25.93
CA ILE A 68 -5.18 -17.17 -27.39
C ILE A 68 -3.75 -16.91 -27.88
N LYS A 69 -3.06 -15.92 -27.31
CA LYS A 69 -1.66 -15.64 -27.67
C LYS A 69 -0.68 -16.73 -27.21
N PHE A 70 -1.04 -17.50 -26.18
CA PHE A 70 -0.28 -18.68 -25.75
C PHE A 70 -0.40 -19.82 -26.78
N GLU A 71 -1.60 -20.05 -27.30
CA GLU A 71 -1.89 -21.05 -28.34
C GLU A 71 -1.06 -20.84 -29.61
N TYR A 72 -0.97 -19.60 -30.09
CA TYR A 72 -0.16 -19.23 -31.25
C TYR A 72 1.36 -19.44 -31.10
N GLN A 73 1.87 -19.66 -29.87
CA GLN A 73 3.30 -19.85 -29.58
C GLN A 73 3.70 -21.31 -29.36
N ASN A 74 2.89 -22.27 -29.85
CA ASN A 74 3.08 -23.73 -29.70
C ASN A 74 3.09 -24.21 -28.23
N GLY A 75 2.43 -23.48 -27.33
CA GLY A 75 2.23 -23.94 -25.96
C GLY A 75 1.11 -24.99 -25.87
N ASN A 76 1.27 -26.01 -25.01
CA ASN A 76 0.17 -26.91 -24.67
C ASN A 76 -0.87 -26.15 -23.83
N VAL A 77 -1.86 -25.55 -24.49
CA VAL A 77 -2.91 -24.70 -23.90
C VAL A 77 -3.69 -25.47 -22.84
N ASP A 78 -4.00 -26.73 -23.12
CA ASP A 78 -4.73 -27.61 -22.22
C ASP A 78 -4.00 -27.80 -20.89
N SER A 79 -2.70 -28.11 -20.94
CA SER A 79 -1.85 -28.24 -19.75
C SER A 79 -1.72 -26.91 -19.00
N PHE A 80 -1.70 -25.79 -19.71
CA PHE A 80 -1.63 -24.47 -19.11
C PHE A 80 -2.93 -24.11 -18.37
N ILE A 81 -4.08 -24.31 -19.00
CA ILE A 81 -5.40 -24.11 -18.39
C ILE A 81 -5.59 -25.04 -17.19
N ASN A 82 -5.26 -26.33 -17.31
CA ASN A 82 -5.38 -27.26 -16.19
C ASN A 82 -4.54 -26.81 -14.99
N ARG A 83 -3.28 -26.41 -15.21
CA ARG A 83 -2.42 -25.89 -14.14
C ARG A 83 -2.98 -24.64 -13.46
N MET A 84 -3.60 -23.73 -14.22
CA MET A 84 -4.27 -22.56 -13.62
C MET A 84 -5.44 -22.97 -12.72
N LEU A 85 -6.27 -23.93 -13.18
CA LEU A 85 -7.40 -24.45 -12.42
C LEU A 85 -6.93 -25.18 -11.15
N ASP A 86 -5.99 -26.11 -11.31
CA ASP A 86 -5.47 -26.93 -10.21
C ASP A 86 -4.80 -26.04 -9.17
N ASN A 87 -3.98 -25.07 -9.58
CA ASN A 87 -3.36 -24.14 -8.63
C ASN A 87 -4.40 -23.31 -7.86
N TYR A 88 -5.46 -22.83 -8.50
CA TYR A 88 -6.52 -22.10 -7.82
C TYR A 88 -7.18 -22.96 -6.73
N HIS A 89 -7.51 -24.21 -7.05
CA HIS A 89 -8.22 -25.08 -6.14
C HIS A 89 -7.34 -25.61 -5.00
N GLU A 90 -6.05 -25.84 -5.26
CA GLU A 90 -5.14 -26.46 -4.29
C GLU A 90 -4.40 -25.44 -3.41
N ASN A 91 -3.95 -24.33 -4.00
CA ASN A 91 -2.92 -23.48 -3.39
C ASN A 91 -3.42 -22.12 -2.89
N ILE A 92 -4.62 -21.71 -3.29
CA ILE A 92 -5.08 -20.34 -3.05
C ILE A 92 -5.96 -20.20 -1.80
N ILE A 93 -5.79 -19.06 -1.12
CA ILE A 93 -6.66 -18.66 -0.01
C ILE A 93 -8.02 -18.25 -0.59
N GLN A 94 -9.08 -18.88 -0.07
CA GLN A 94 -10.46 -18.59 -0.42
C GLN A 94 -10.84 -17.15 -0.06
N GLU A 95 -11.69 -16.51 -0.88
CA GLU A 95 -12.05 -15.10 -0.70
C GLU A 95 -12.66 -14.82 0.68
N ASN A 96 -13.44 -15.75 1.22
CA ASN A 96 -14.08 -15.62 2.52
C ASN A 96 -13.10 -15.39 3.69
N LYS A 97 -11.81 -15.72 3.52
CA LYS A 97 -10.78 -15.41 4.53
C LYS A 97 -10.35 -13.94 4.52
N PHE A 98 -10.61 -13.21 3.45
CA PHE A 98 -10.28 -11.80 3.28
C PHE A 98 -11.47 -10.87 3.53
N GLU A 99 -12.71 -11.38 3.60
CA GLU A 99 -13.94 -10.58 3.68
C GLU A 99 -13.94 -9.53 4.79
N TRP A 100 -13.24 -9.78 5.89
CA TRP A 100 -13.19 -8.90 7.06
C TRP A 100 -12.63 -7.50 6.77
N PHE A 101 -11.87 -7.29 5.68
CA PHE A 101 -11.37 -5.96 5.30
C PHE A 101 -11.86 -5.45 3.93
N LYS A 102 -12.75 -6.18 3.23
CA LYS A 102 -13.14 -5.87 1.84
C LYS A 102 -13.67 -4.44 1.65
N ASN A 103 -14.42 -3.94 2.61
CA ASN A 103 -15.04 -2.60 2.58
C ASN A 103 -14.43 -1.63 3.60
N ASP A 104 -13.33 -2.00 4.25
CA ASP A 104 -12.64 -1.16 5.22
C ASP A 104 -11.34 -0.66 4.59
N GLU A 105 -11.38 0.57 4.07
CA GLU A 105 -10.23 1.20 3.41
C GLU A 105 -9.02 1.31 4.36
N ARG A 106 -9.26 1.66 5.64
CA ARG A 106 -8.21 1.75 6.67
C ARG A 106 -7.57 0.39 6.90
N ALA A 107 -8.37 -0.65 7.07
CA ALA A 107 -7.87 -2.01 7.24
C ALA A 107 -7.11 -2.48 5.99
N CYS A 108 -7.62 -2.23 4.79
CA CYS A 108 -6.91 -2.52 3.54
C CYS A 108 -5.51 -1.89 3.55
N PHE A 109 -5.42 -0.58 3.83
CA PHE A 109 -4.12 0.10 3.84
C PHE A 109 -3.18 -0.41 4.92
N LEU A 110 -3.69 -0.69 6.13
CA LEU A 110 -2.85 -1.25 7.19
C LEU A 110 -2.31 -2.63 6.82
N VAL A 111 -3.17 -3.51 6.28
CA VAL A 111 -2.74 -4.84 5.82
C VAL A 111 -1.68 -4.70 4.74
N PHE A 112 -1.91 -3.83 3.76
CA PHE A 112 -0.94 -3.58 2.69
C PHE A 112 0.41 -3.10 3.26
N LEU A 113 0.37 -2.16 4.20
CA LEU A 113 1.55 -1.62 4.87
C LEU A 113 2.32 -2.72 5.64
N VAL A 114 1.61 -3.54 6.41
CA VAL A 114 2.19 -4.68 7.16
C VAL A 114 2.83 -5.68 6.20
N LEU A 115 2.18 -6.00 5.08
CA LEU A 115 2.75 -6.92 4.09
C LEU A 115 4.04 -6.36 3.47
N LEU A 116 4.07 -5.06 3.14
CA LEU A 116 5.27 -4.42 2.59
C LEU A 116 6.42 -4.35 3.61
N ILE A 117 6.12 -4.05 4.88
CA ILE A 117 7.15 -3.84 5.91
C ILE A 117 7.63 -5.15 6.54
N ASN A 118 6.76 -6.14 6.76
CA ASN A 118 7.11 -7.33 7.55
C ASN A 118 7.21 -8.60 6.71
N GLU A 119 6.42 -8.70 5.64
CA GLU A 119 6.28 -9.97 4.90
C GLU A 119 7.00 -9.97 3.54
N THR A 120 7.35 -8.79 3.04
CA THR A 120 8.07 -8.64 1.77
C THR A 120 9.57 -8.59 2.02
N GLU A 121 10.30 -9.48 1.35
CA GLU A 121 11.77 -9.47 1.34
C GLU A 121 12.27 -8.22 0.62
N TYR A 122 13.44 -7.73 1.03
CA TYR A 122 13.98 -6.47 0.52
C TYR A 122 14.17 -6.50 -1.01
N ASP A 123 14.66 -7.63 -1.54
CA ASP A 123 14.96 -7.80 -2.96
C ASP A 123 13.70 -7.84 -3.86
N ASP A 124 12.51 -7.99 -3.27
CA ASP A 124 11.24 -8.02 -3.98
C ASP A 124 10.55 -6.65 -4.07
N LEU A 125 10.98 -5.67 -3.30
CA LEU A 125 10.43 -4.30 -3.37
C LEU A 125 10.57 -3.71 -4.79
N PRO A 126 11.72 -3.82 -5.48
CA PRO A 126 11.83 -3.36 -6.86
C PRO A 126 10.89 -4.09 -7.83
N ILE A 127 10.56 -5.37 -7.56
CA ILE A 127 9.62 -6.15 -8.39
C ILE A 127 8.21 -5.59 -8.23
N ILE A 128 7.81 -5.20 -7.01
CA ILE A 128 6.50 -4.60 -6.74
C ILE A 128 6.33 -3.30 -7.55
N GLU A 129 7.36 -2.45 -7.58
CA GLU A 129 7.33 -1.19 -8.32
C GLU A 129 7.34 -1.39 -9.85
N LYS A 130 8.06 -2.41 -10.33
CA LYS A 130 8.18 -2.72 -11.74
C LYS A 130 6.89 -3.33 -12.28
N ASN A 131 6.41 -2.81 -13.41
CA ASN A 131 5.24 -3.33 -14.12
C ASN A 131 3.94 -3.40 -13.30
N ASN A 132 3.83 -2.62 -12.21
CA ASN A 132 2.65 -2.61 -11.35
C ASN A 132 2.29 -4.03 -10.86
N PHE A 133 3.28 -4.75 -10.31
CA PHE A 133 3.15 -6.17 -10.03
C PHE A 133 2.01 -6.52 -9.08
N LEU A 134 1.65 -5.64 -8.14
CA LEU A 134 0.48 -5.81 -7.26
C LEU A 134 -0.81 -5.17 -7.80
N ASN A 135 -0.74 -4.49 -8.94
CA ASN A 135 -1.85 -3.81 -9.60
C ASN A 135 -2.55 -2.75 -8.73
N LEU A 136 -1.76 -1.86 -8.09
CA LEU A 136 -2.26 -0.86 -7.13
C LEU A 136 -3.14 0.23 -7.77
N SER A 137 -3.11 0.37 -9.10
CA SER A 137 -3.96 1.28 -9.88
C SER A 137 -5.30 0.67 -10.31
N SER A 138 -5.67 -0.49 -9.76
CA SER A 138 -6.80 -1.31 -10.23
C SER A 138 -8.19 -0.85 -9.81
N GLY A 139 -8.29 0.22 -9.03
CA GLY A 139 -9.55 0.65 -8.40
C GLY A 139 -9.99 -0.24 -7.22
N SER A 140 -9.17 -1.20 -6.78
CA SER A 140 -9.43 -2.01 -5.59
C SER A 140 -8.13 -2.40 -4.89
N LEU A 141 -7.84 -1.73 -3.77
CA LEU A 141 -6.71 -2.10 -2.92
C LEU A 141 -6.90 -3.49 -2.32
N TYR A 142 -8.15 -3.87 -2.00
CA TYR A 142 -8.51 -5.21 -1.54
C TYR A 142 -7.96 -6.31 -2.46
N TYR A 143 -8.24 -6.23 -3.76
CA TYR A 143 -7.74 -7.21 -4.72
C TYR A 143 -6.24 -7.07 -5.00
N SER A 144 -5.66 -5.88 -4.78
CA SER A 144 -4.21 -5.68 -4.87
C SER A 144 -3.46 -6.37 -3.71
N ILE A 145 -4.06 -6.41 -2.51
CA ILE A 145 -3.57 -7.20 -1.36
C ILE A 145 -3.69 -8.69 -1.65
N ILE A 146 -4.83 -9.13 -2.18
CA ILE A 146 -5.00 -10.51 -2.63
C ILE A 146 -3.96 -10.87 -3.69
N ALA A 147 -3.60 -9.94 -4.59
CA ALA A 147 -2.54 -10.14 -5.57
C ALA A 147 -1.19 -10.46 -4.91
N TRP A 148 -0.87 -9.87 -3.75
CA TRP A 148 0.35 -10.21 -3.01
C TRP A 148 0.35 -11.68 -2.58
N PHE A 149 -0.77 -12.14 -1.99
CA PHE A 149 -0.96 -13.54 -1.59
C PHE A 149 -1.09 -14.49 -2.78
N ASP A 150 -1.61 -14.06 -3.91
CA ASP A 150 -1.65 -14.91 -5.09
C ASP A 150 -0.26 -14.95 -5.74
N LYS A 151 0.54 -13.88 -5.64
CA LYS A 151 1.76 -13.73 -6.42
C LYS A 151 3.02 -14.27 -5.78
N PHE A 152 3.22 -13.97 -4.51
CA PHE A 152 4.46 -14.31 -3.81
C PHE A 152 4.49 -15.72 -3.24
N THR A 153 3.38 -16.45 -3.34
CA THR A 153 3.16 -17.74 -2.69
C THR A 153 3.57 -18.94 -3.55
N GLU A 154 3.62 -18.80 -4.87
CA GLU A 154 3.94 -19.91 -5.77
C GLU A 154 5.39 -19.94 -6.26
N GLN A 155 6.28 -19.01 -5.86
CA GLN A 155 7.59 -18.88 -6.54
C GLN A 155 8.85 -18.70 -5.69
N ARG A 156 8.78 -18.42 -4.40
CA ARG A 156 10.02 -18.21 -3.64
C ARG A 156 10.49 -19.51 -3.02
N HIS A 157 11.51 -20.10 -3.64
CA HIS A 157 12.48 -21.02 -3.05
C HIS A 157 12.04 -21.70 -1.74
N GLN A 158 11.13 -22.68 -1.83
CA GLN A 158 10.70 -23.58 -0.75
C GLN A 158 10.11 -22.89 0.53
N ARG A 159 8.87 -23.29 0.89
CA ARG A 159 8.18 -23.13 2.21
C ARG A 159 7.21 -21.94 2.41
N SER A 160 6.42 -21.61 1.38
CA SER A 160 5.29 -20.65 1.29
C SER A 160 3.93 -21.22 0.91
N GLY A 161 3.56 -22.45 1.27
CA GLY A 161 2.26 -23.03 0.91
C GLY A 161 1.06 -22.27 1.48
N ARG A 162 -0.15 -22.55 0.96
CA ARG A 162 -1.43 -21.96 1.39
C ARG A 162 -1.53 -21.74 2.91
N ARG A 163 -1.12 -22.73 3.70
CA ARG A 163 -1.17 -22.71 5.17
C ARG A 163 -0.31 -21.61 5.79
N GLU A 164 0.89 -21.35 5.28
CA GLU A 164 1.73 -20.26 5.77
C GLU A 164 1.10 -18.90 5.44
N ASN A 165 0.51 -18.76 4.26
CA ASN A 165 -0.18 -17.53 3.86
C ASN A 165 -1.44 -17.28 4.68
N GLU A 166 -2.20 -18.33 5.02
CA GLU A 166 -3.32 -18.22 5.96
C GLU A 166 -2.85 -17.78 7.35
N LYS A 167 -1.66 -18.21 7.82
CA LYS A 167 -1.08 -17.70 9.07
C LYS A 167 -0.72 -16.22 8.97
N LYS A 168 -0.11 -15.79 7.86
CA LYS A 168 0.22 -14.37 7.62
C LYS A 168 -1.05 -13.52 7.60
N LEU A 169 -2.09 -13.96 6.88
CA LEU A 169 -3.39 -13.29 6.84
C LEU A 169 -4.04 -13.22 8.22
N LYS A 170 -3.96 -14.30 9.00
CA LYS A 170 -4.46 -14.31 10.39
C LYS A 170 -3.70 -13.31 11.26
N HIS A 171 -2.39 -13.23 11.12
CA HIS A 171 -1.58 -12.25 11.84
C HIS A 171 -2.00 -10.81 11.50
N CYS A 172 -2.23 -10.50 10.22
CA CYS A 172 -2.77 -9.21 9.80
C CYS A 172 -4.14 -8.91 10.44
N TYR A 173 -5.04 -9.90 10.49
CA TYR A 173 -6.33 -9.75 11.17
C TYR A 173 -6.18 -9.43 12.66
N GLU A 174 -5.30 -10.16 13.37
CA GLU A 174 -5.03 -9.95 14.80
C GLU A 174 -4.47 -8.53 15.06
N ILE A 175 -3.62 -8.01 14.17
CA ILE A 175 -3.13 -6.63 14.20
C ILE A 175 -4.28 -5.63 14.07
N CYS A 176 -5.17 -5.83 13.08
CA CYS A 176 -6.30 -4.94 12.84
C CYS A 176 -7.29 -4.89 14.02
N MET A 177 -7.50 -6.02 14.71
CA MET A 177 -8.33 -6.07 15.93
C MET A 177 -7.73 -5.27 17.10
N GLY A 178 -6.41 -5.04 17.12
CA GLY A 178 -5.74 -4.23 18.15
C GLY A 178 -6.01 -2.72 18.05
N LEU A 179 -6.63 -2.25 16.97
CA LEU A 179 -6.79 -0.83 16.64
C LEU A 179 -7.85 -0.09 17.44
N GLU A 180 -8.80 -0.78 18.07
CA GLU A 180 -9.89 -0.17 18.82
C GLU A 180 -9.39 0.74 19.96
N LYS A 181 -8.15 0.52 20.42
CA LYS A 181 -7.51 1.28 21.50
C LYS A 181 -6.67 2.47 21.01
N ASN A 182 -6.52 2.66 19.69
CA ASN A 182 -5.64 3.69 19.14
C ASN A 182 -6.27 5.10 19.20
N SER A 183 -5.89 5.86 20.24
CA SER A 183 -6.30 7.26 20.47
C SER A 183 -5.67 8.27 19.49
N VAL A 184 -4.67 7.88 18.71
CA VAL A 184 -3.97 8.77 17.79
C VAL A 184 -4.71 8.86 16.46
N SER A 185 -5.26 7.74 15.99
CA SER A 185 -5.95 7.66 14.70
C SER A 185 -7.25 8.45 14.67
N SER A 186 -7.93 8.60 15.82
CA SER A 186 -9.13 9.42 15.95
C SER A 186 -8.88 10.90 15.64
N TRP A 187 -7.69 11.41 15.94
CA TRP A 187 -7.30 12.79 15.62
C TRP A 187 -7.25 13.02 14.10
N ILE A 188 -6.66 12.09 13.35
CA ILE A 188 -6.58 12.19 11.88
C ILE A 188 -7.93 11.94 11.24
N MET A 189 -8.72 10.99 11.78
CA MET A 189 -10.09 10.74 11.32
C MET A 189 -10.95 12.01 11.41
N GLY A 190 -10.79 12.81 12.47
CA GLY A 190 -11.49 14.08 12.65
C GLY A 190 -11.09 15.20 11.68
N MET A 191 -9.98 15.06 10.92
CA MET A 191 -9.56 16.06 9.95
C MET A 191 -10.32 15.92 8.63
N ASN A 192 -11.02 16.97 8.21
CA ASN A 192 -11.75 17.00 6.94
C ASN A 192 -11.18 18.01 5.93
N ASP A 193 -10.32 18.93 6.36
CA ASP A 193 -9.70 19.90 5.47
C ASP A 193 -8.58 19.26 4.64
N PHE A 194 -8.67 19.37 3.32
CA PHE A 194 -7.71 18.80 2.39
C PHE A 194 -6.31 19.43 2.52
N GLY A 195 -6.24 20.73 2.84
CA GLY A 195 -4.99 21.43 3.08
C GLY A 195 -4.27 20.89 4.32
N GLU A 196 -5.00 20.65 5.40
CA GLU A 196 -4.48 20.05 6.64
C GLU A 196 -3.97 18.62 6.42
N ILE A 197 -4.73 17.79 5.68
CA ILE A 197 -4.33 16.43 5.33
C ILE A 197 -3.04 16.45 4.52
N ASN A 198 -2.97 17.33 3.51
CA ASN A 198 -1.76 17.48 2.68
C ASN A 198 -0.56 17.98 3.50
N TYR A 199 -0.78 18.94 4.38
CA TYR A 199 0.28 19.42 5.26
C TYR A 199 0.81 18.30 6.14
N CYS A 200 -0.08 17.54 6.79
CA CYS A 200 0.29 16.42 7.64
C CYS A 200 1.02 15.32 6.87
N TYR A 201 0.56 14.99 5.66
CA TYR A 201 1.21 14.03 4.79
C TYR A 201 2.62 14.47 4.41
N ASN A 202 2.78 15.71 3.95
CA ASN A 202 4.10 16.26 3.61
C ASN A 202 5.03 16.36 4.83
N TYR A 203 4.48 16.70 5.99
CA TYR A 203 5.22 16.70 7.25
C TYR A 203 5.71 15.29 7.59
N LEU A 204 4.84 14.29 7.44
CA LEU A 204 5.18 12.89 7.65
C LEU A 204 6.26 12.42 6.67
N GLN A 205 6.18 12.75 5.37
CA GLN A 205 7.22 12.41 4.42
C GLN A 205 8.59 13.03 4.79
N ARG A 206 8.60 14.30 5.24
CA ARG A 206 9.85 15.02 5.57
C ARG A 206 10.48 14.59 6.89
N LEU A 207 9.67 14.37 7.93
CA LEU A 207 10.14 14.17 9.31
C LEU A 207 9.79 12.80 9.88
N GLY A 208 8.77 12.15 9.32
CA GLY A 208 8.39 10.78 9.65
C GLY A 208 9.49 9.79 9.29
N MET A 209 10.31 10.05 8.26
CA MET A 209 11.49 9.25 7.90
C MET A 209 12.43 9.00 9.08
N ASN A 210 12.79 10.03 9.84
CA ASN A 210 13.67 9.89 11.03
C ASN A 210 12.97 9.22 12.21
N THR A 211 11.63 9.32 12.28
CA THR A 211 10.83 8.67 13.34
C THR A 211 10.60 7.19 13.00
N LEU A 212 10.51 6.87 11.70
CA LEU A 212 10.40 5.53 11.14
C LEU A 212 11.70 4.76 11.21
N ALA A 213 12.84 5.42 11.00
CA ALA A 213 14.18 4.79 11.02
C ALA A 213 14.44 3.95 12.29
N VAL A 214 13.73 4.24 13.38
CA VAL A 214 13.80 3.51 14.65
C VAL A 214 13.01 2.18 14.61
N ALA A 215 12.03 2.05 13.72
CA ALA A 215 11.11 0.89 13.61
C ALA A 215 11.09 0.21 12.23
N VAL A 216 11.56 0.88 11.17
CA VAL A 216 11.54 0.46 9.75
C VAL A 216 12.79 1.03 9.09
N SER A 217 13.46 0.29 8.19
CA SER A 217 14.61 0.84 7.47
C SER A 217 14.22 2.03 6.59
N ASN A 218 15.11 3.00 6.41
CA ASN A 218 14.84 4.22 5.63
C ASN A 218 14.38 3.88 4.20
N GLU A 219 15.00 2.86 3.59
CA GLU A 219 14.72 2.43 2.23
C GLU A 219 13.30 1.87 2.08
N ARG A 220 12.78 1.16 3.09
CA ARG A 220 11.40 0.66 3.10
C ARG A 220 10.39 1.79 3.27
N ALA A 221 10.68 2.76 4.12
CA ALA A 221 9.82 3.93 4.33
C ALA A 221 9.73 4.79 3.05
N GLU A 222 10.88 5.08 2.42
CA GLU A 222 10.93 5.76 1.12
C GLU A 222 10.12 5.01 0.06
N PHE A 223 10.32 3.69 -0.04
CA PHE A 223 9.60 2.86 -0.99
C PHE A 223 8.07 2.96 -0.84
N ILE A 224 7.57 2.91 0.40
CA ILE A 224 6.13 3.01 0.70
C ILE A 224 5.59 4.37 0.28
N PHE A 225 6.27 5.46 0.62
CA PHE A 225 5.84 6.81 0.24
C PHE A 225 5.89 7.04 -1.27
N CYS A 226 6.90 6.50 -1.96
CA CYS A 226 6.98 6.56 -3.42
C CYS A 226 5.82 5.80 -4.09
N LEU A 227 5.44 4.62 -3.59
CA LEU A 227 4.29 3.90 -4.11
C LEU A 227 3.00 4.72 -3.92
N SER A 228 2.81 5.34 -2.75
CA SER A 228 1.62 6.16 -2.54
C SER A 228 1.52 7.39 -3.44
N ASP A 229 2.63 7.99 -3.84
CA ASP A 229 2.60 9.13 -4.75
C ASP A 229 2.36 8.69 -6.21
N LYS A 230 2.80 7.49 -6.58
CA LYS A 230 2.62 6.89 -7.91
C LYS A 230 1.20 6.39 -8.16
N TYR A 231 0.51 5.94 -7.11
CA TYR A 231 -0.84 5.39 -7.19
C TYR A 231 -1.83 6.34 -6.52
N ASN A 232 -3.09 6.36 -6.96
CA ASN A 232 -4.10 7.31 -6.45
C ASN A 232 -4.65 6.87 -5.07
N ILE A 233 -3.75 6.74 -4.11
CA ILE A 233 -4.04 6.34 -2.74
C ILE A 233 -4.37 7.58 -1.91
N SER A 234 -5.40 7.49 -1.08
CA SER A 234 -5.79 8.57 -0.16
C SER A 234 -4.67 8.89 0.84
N ARG A 235 -4.17 10.14 0.80
CA ARG A 235 -3.20 10.67 1.78
C ARG A 235 -3.66 10.53 3.22
N LYS A 236 -4.96 10.71 3.47
CA LYS A 236 -5.56 10.53 4.80
C LYS A 236 -5.48 9.07 5.23
N ALA A 237 -5.75 8.13 4.33
CA ALA A 237 -5.66 6.71 4.64
C ALA A 237 -4.22 6.27 4.94
N ILE A 238 -3.24 6.80 4.20
CA ILE A 238 -1.80 6.58 4.50
C ILE A 238 -1.45 7.09 5.89
N LEU A 239 -1.84 8.34 6.21
CA LEU A 239 -1.61 8.93 7.52
C LEU A 239 -2.19 8.06 8.64
N ILE A 240 -3.45 7.62 8.50
CA ILE A 240 -4.09 6.77 9.51
C ILE A 240 -3.36 5.44 9.65
N ALA A 241 -3.12 4.73 8.55
CA ALA A 241 -2.46 3.41 8.55
C ALA A 241 -1.03 3.51 9.13
N PHE A 242 -0.34 4.61 8.86
CA PHE A 242 0.97 4.89 9.41
C PHE A 242 0.95 5.00 10.94
N PHE A 243 0.05 5.82 11.47
CA PHE A 243 -0.09 5.99 12.91
C PHE A 243 -0.59 4.73 13.59
N ASP A 244 -1.44 3.94 12.93
CA ASP A 244 -1.85 2.61 13.37
C ASP A 244 -0.66 1.66 13.50
N TYR A 245 0.16 1.58 12.47
CA TYR A 245 1.36 0.75 12.47
C TYR A 245 2.33 1.17 13.57
N LEU A 246 2.59 2.48 13.71
CA LEU A 246 3.49 3.00 14.74
C LEU A 246 2.94 2.73 16.15
N TYR A 247 1.65 2.92 16.37
CA TYR A 247 1.00 2.65 17.67
C TYR A 247 1.13 1.18 18.07
N LEU A 248 0.95 0.27 17.11
CA LEU A 248 1.01 -1.18 17.30
C LEU A 248 2.45 -1.72 17.36
N SER A 249 3.46 -0.89 17.06
CA SER A 249 4.86 -1.31 17.08
C SER A 249 5.31 -1.69 18.50
N PRO A 250 6.09 -2.77 18.67
CA PRO A 250 6.60 -3.17 19.98
C PRO A 250 7.45 -2.08 20.66
N ASN A 251 7.62 -2.17 21.98
CA ASN A 251 8.55 -1.34 22.75
C ASN A 251 8.34 0.19 22.59
N ALA A 252 7.22 0.69 23.12
CA ALA A 252 6.84 2.12 23.18
C ALA A 252 6.20 2.73 21.91
N GLY A 253 5.63 1.92 21.02
CA GLY A 253 4.87 2.38 19.85
C GLY A 253 3.79 3.43 20.17
N VAL A 254 3.02 3.23 21.24
CA VAL A 254 2.03 4.20 21.75
C VAL A 254 2.65 5.57 22.03
N PHE A 255 3.79 5.62 22.72
CA PHE A 255 4.47 6.87 23.03
C PHE A 255 5.06 7.53 21.78
N ALA A 256 5.61 6.73 20.86
CA ALA A 256 6.11 7.24 19.59
C ALA A 256 4.99 7.88 18.75
N ALA A 257 3.84 7.21 18.67
CA ALA A 257 2.66 7.70 17.96
C ALA A 257 2.11 8.99 18.59
N GLU A 258 1.89 9.03 19.90
CA GLU A 258 1.40 10.25 20.58
C GLU A 258 2.41 11.41 20.48
N ASN A 259 3.72 11.14 20.58
CA ASN A 259 4.74 12.17 20.41
C ASN A 259 4.76 12.77 18.99
N LEU A 260 4.65 11.92 17.97
CA LEU A 260 4.58 12.38 16.58
C LEU A 260 3.30 13.19 16.35
N LYS A 261 2.16 12.73 16.85
CA LYS A 261 0.88 13.48 16.82
C LYS A 261 1.03 14.85 17.46
N MET A 262 1.61 14.96 18.66
CA MET A 262 1.79 16.25 19.33
C MET A 262 2.65 17.22 18.50
N LYS A 263 3.77 16.73 17.94
CA LYS A 263 4.64 17.54 17.06
C LYS A 263 3.91 18.01 15.81
N MET A 264 3.20 17.10 15.15
CA MET A 264 2.43 17.40 13.94
C MET A 264 1.27 18.36 14.22
N ALA A 265 0.52 18.17 15.31
CA ALA A 265 -0.58 19.06 15.70
C ALA A 265 -0.08 20.48 15.99
N SER A 266 1.05 20.61 16.69
CA SER A 266 1.68 21.91 16.95
C SER A 266 2.13 22.58 15.64
N ALA A 267 2.78 21.84 14.76
CA ALA A 267 3.22 22.34 13.45
C ALA A 267 2.03 22.76 12.56
N LEU A 268 0.97 21.95 12.54
CA LEU A 268 -0.26 22.23 11.80
C LEU A 268 -0.95 23.49 12.32
N SER A 269 -1.07 23.64 13.64
CA SER A 269 -1.64 24.86 14.25
C SER A 269 -0.83 26.10 13.89
N SER A 270 0.50 26.00 13.89
CA SER A 270 1.36 27.10 13.44
C SER A 270 1.15 27.41 11.97
N TRP A 271 1.04 26.41 11.10
CA TRP A 271 0.80 26.61 9.67
C TRP A 271 -0.56 27.25 9.37
N LYS A 272 -1.63 26.86 10.09
CA LYS A 272 -2.98 27.43 9.91
C LYS A 272 -3.03 28.95 10.12
N ASN A 273 -2.24 29.45 11.07
CA ASN A 273 -2.24 30.86 11.47
C ASN A 273 -1.36 31.76 10.58
N ARG A 274 -0.71 31.22 9.54
CA ARG A 274 0.18 31.99 8.66
C ARG A 274 -0.60 32.68 7.54
N LYS A 275 -0.22 33.94 7.24
CA LYS A 275 -0.74 34.70 6.10
C LYS A 275 -0.31 34.11 4.75
N ASN A 276 0.93 33.59 4.64
CA ASN A 276 1.46 32.93 3.44
C ASN A 276 1.65 31.42 3.69
N LYS A 277 1.00 30.60 2.86
CA LYS A 277 0.99 29.13 2.98
C LYS A 277 2.01 28.42 2.08
N GLU A 278 2.71 29.14 1.22
CA GLU A 278 3.72 28.58 0.30
C GLU A 278 5.12 28.58 0.92
N GLY A 279 5.79 27.42 0.78
CA GLY A 279 7.24 27.28 0.89
C GLY A 279 7.85 27.59 2.26
N TYR A 280 7.98 26.59 3.13
CA TYR A 280 9.23 26.47 3.92
C TYR A 280 9.52 25.02 4.34
N VAL A 281 10.81 24.70 4.31
CA VAL A 281 11.46 23.53 4.92
C VAL A 281 11.61 23.84 6.40
N ASP A 282 11.19 22.94 7.28
CA ASP A 282 11.24 23.15 8.73
C ASP A 282 12.71 23.35 9.16
N VAL A 283 13.15 24.59 9.36
CA VAL A 283 14.46 24.86 9.91
C VAL A 283 14.34 24.59 11.40
N HIS A 284 14.66 23.35 11.80
CA HIS A 284 14.89 23.01 13.19
C HIS A 284 16.10 23.82 13.70
N PHE A 285 15.84 25.04 14.17
CA PHE A 285 16.77 25.78 15.01
C PHE A 285 16.77 25.11 16.39
N ASP A 286 17.78 24.28 16.64
CA ASP A 286 17.93 23.55 17.90
C ASP A 286 18.49 24.47 19.00
N ILE A 287 17.70 25.48 19.36
CA ILE A 287 17.99 26.51 20.38
C ILE A 287 18.29 25.91 21.77
N LYS A 288 17.97 24.62 21.98
CA LYS A 288 18.28 23.91 23.23
C LYS A 288 19.78 23.68 23.44
N LYS A 289 20.59 23.62 22.38
CA LYS A 289 22.04 23.38 22.48
C LYS A 289 22.86 24.66 22.56
N GLU A 290 22.32 25.80 22.15
CA GLU A 290 23.02 27.08 22.22
C GLU A 290 22.61 27.87 23.46
N ASN A 291 23.55 28.09 24.37
CA ASN A 291 23.33 28.96 25.51
C ASN A 291 23.41 30.42 25.06
N ILE A 292 22.27 30.98 24.65
CA ILE A 292 22.12 32.39 24.25
C ILE A 292 21.36 33.12 25.36
N PRO A 293 22.03 33.82 26.30
CA PRO A 293 21.39 34.47 27.45
C PRO A 293 20.36 35.54 27.04
N LYS A 294 20.61 36.22 25.91
CA LYS A 294 19.69 37.21 25.34
C LYS A 294 18.30 36.64 25.03
N LEU A 295 18.18 35.35 24.70
CA LEU A 295 16.88 34.73 24.45
C LEU A 295 16.08 34.53 25.74
N ASP A 296 16.73 34.33 26.89
CA ASP A 296 16.04 34.23 28.19
C ASP A 296 15.52 35.59 28.67
N GLU A 297 16.27 36.67 28.44
CA GLU A 297 15.82 38.03 28.72
C GLU A 297 14.62 38.42 27.85
N LEU A 298 14.69 38.11 26.56
CA LEU A 298 13.60 38.37 25.62
C LEU A 298 12.38 37.48 25.91
N LYS A 299 12.58 36.24 26.37
CA LYS A 299 11.49 35.36 26.83
C LYS A 299 10.68 36.02 27.96
N LYS A 300 11.36 36.58 28.96
CA LYS A 300 10.72 37.32 30.06
C LYS A 300 10.03 38.59 29.54
N ARG A 301 10.67 39.32 28.64
CA ARG A 301 10.17 40.59 28.11
C ARG A 301 8.94 40.43 27.21
N PHE A 302 8.91 39.39 26.38
CA PHE A 302 7.77 39.07 25.50
C PHE A 302 6.71 38.18 26.17
N ASN A 303 6.94 37.75 27.42
CA ASN A 303 6.06 36.87 28.18
C ASN A 303 5.68 35.57 27.43
N VAL A 304 6.68 34.91 26.84
CA VAL A 304 6.47 33.66 26.05
C VAL A 304 7.03 32.44 26.78
N MET A 305 6.47 31.26 26.46
CA MET A 305 6.69 30.03 27.22
C MET A 305 8.07 29.38 26.97
N SER A 306 8.69 29.60 25.81
CA SER A 306 9.99 29.02 25.46
C SER A 306 10.90 29.96 24.64
N LYS A 307 12.21 29.67 24.61
CA LYS A 307 13.17 30.39 23.75
C LYS A 307 12.85 30.23 22.25
N LYS A 308 12.21 29.11 21.88
CA LYS A 308 11.73 28.88 20.50
C LYS A 308 10.64 29.88 20.14
N ASP A 309 9.73 30.16 21.07
CA ASP A 309 8.65 31.13 20.86
C ASP A 309 9.19 32.55 20.72
N VAL A 310 10.28 32.88 21.43
CA VAL A 310 11.01 34.15 21.24
C VAL A 310 11.56 34.26 19.82
N VAL A 311 12.21 33.21 19.31
CA VAL A 311 12.79 33.24 17.96
C VAL A 311 11.72 33.33 16.88
N ASN A 312 10.60 32.61 17.04
CA ASN A 312 9.46 32.74 16.13
C ASN A 312 8.89 34.16 16.12
N ALA A 313 8.70 34.78 17.30
CA ALA A 313 8.22 36.15 17.42
C ALA A 313 9.19 37.17 16.80
N LEU A 314 10.51 36.97 16.95
CA LEU A 314 11.52 37.82 16.32
C LEU A 314 11.55 37.68 14.80
N ILE A 315 11.36 36.46 14.28
CA ILE A 315 11.25 36.21 12.84
C ILE A 315 10.02 36.94 12.28
N GLU A 316 8.86 36.79 12.92
CA GLU A 316 7.63 37.50 12.53
C GLU A 316 7.83 39.02 12.53
N TYR A 317 8.40 39.58 13.60
CA TYR A 317 8.70 41.02 13.68
C TYR A 317 9.66 41.52 12.58
N MET A 318 10.63 40.70 12.17
CA MET A 318 11.56 41.05 11.09
C MET A 318 10.91 40.97 9.70
N TYR A 319 9.90 40.12 9.53
CA TYR A 319 9.10 40.08 8.30
C TYR A 319 8.14 41.27 8.22
N ASP A 320 7.53 41.67 9.33
CA ASP A 320 6.64 42.84 9.41
C ASP A 320 7.38 44.17 9.19
N LYS A 321 8.71 44.19 9.32
CA LYS A 321 9.56 45.36 9.04
C LYS A 321 10.01 45.52 7.58
N LYS A 322 9.65 44.57 6.71
CA LYS A 322 10.03 44.60 5.28
C LYS A 322 8.97 45.19 4.35
N GLU A 323 7.96 45.84 4.91
CA GLU A 323 7.14 46.87 4.24
C GLU A 323 7.69 48.26 4.60
#